data_AF-A0A382XVZ0-F1
#
_entry.id   AF-A0A382XVZ0-F1
#
_cell.length_a   1.000
_cell.length_b   1.000
_cell.length_c   1.000
_cell.angle_alpha   90.00
_cell.angle_beta   90.00
_cell.angle_gamma   90.00
#
_symmetry.space_group_name_H-M   'P 1'
#
loop_
_entity.id
_entity.type
_entity.pdbx_description
1 polymer ?
#
loop_
_entity_poly.entity_id
_entity_poly.type
_entity_poly.pdbx_seq_one_letter_code
_entity_poly.pdbx_strand_id
1 'polypeptide(L)'
;MAFQTHSSLVLIILFSLIGSSILIPNSSAQEESQIPDWVKNVAGWWASNEISEKEFLAGLTYLINNNIIFIPFMPCGLAAASAASDPTLEAKLIPDWVKNVAGWWATDQIEDADFINGIEYLIKKD
;
A
#
# COMPACT_ATOMS: atom_id res chain seq x y z
N MET A 1 -28.57 -19.47 5.55
CA MET A 1 -27.91 -18.61 4.54
C MET A 1 -26.51 -18.34 5.08
N ALA A 2 -25.53 -19.15 4.68
CA ALA A 2 -24.17 -19.10 5.19
C ALA A 2 -23.23 -19.15 3.98
N PHE A 3 -22.72 -17.99 3.60
CA PHE A 3 -21.79 -17.83 2.47
C PHE A 3 -20.75 -16.78 2.84
N GLN A 4 -19.99 -17.00 3.92
CA GLN A 4 -18.92 -16.07 4.28
C GLN A 4 -17.94 -16.69 5.27
N THR A 5 -16.96 -17.44 4.76
CA THR A 5 -15.68 -17.72 5.45
C THR A 5 -14.65 -18.36 4.52
N HIS A 6 -15.05 -18.96 3.39
CA HIS A 6 -14.11 -19.61 2.48
C HIS A 6 -13.35 -18.64 1.56
N SER A 7 -13.86 -17.43 1.28
CA SER A 7 -13.20 -16.51 0.34
C SER A 7 -11.90 -15.90 0.89
N SER A 8 -11.77 -15.73 2.21
CA SER A 8 -10.55 -15.19 2.83
C SER A 8 -9.42 -16.22 2.93
N LEU A 9 -9.74 -17.52 2.95
CA LEU A 9 -8.74 -18.58 3.02
C LEU A 9 -8.12 -18.89 1.65
N VAL A 10 -8.87 -18.69 0.55
CA VAL A 10 -8.35 -18.91 -0.82
C VAL A 10 -7.25 -17.90 -1.18
N LEU A 11 -7.35 -16.66 -0.69
CA LEU A 11 -6.33 -15.63 -0.93
C LEU A 11 -4.97 -16.04 -0.32
N ILE A 12 -4.97 -16.59 0.90
CA ILE A 12 -3.75 -16.97 1.65
C ILE A 12 -3.03 -18.16 1.00
N ILE A 13 -3.76 -19.10 0.38
CA ILE A 13 -3.16 -20.30 -0.25
C ILE A 13 -2.50 -19.94 -1.60
N LEU A 14 -2.98 -18.91 -2.30
CA LEU A 14 -2.37 -18.41 -3.56
C LEU A 14 -1.00 -17.74 -3.32
N PHE A 15 -0.76 -17.16 -2.14
CA PHE A 15 0.56 -16.60 -1.76
C PHE A 15 1.64 -17.68 -1.51
N SER A 16 1.27 -18.95 -1.34
CA SER A 16 2.21 -20.01 -0.95
C SER A 16 2.82 -20.77 -2.15
N LEU A 17 2.31 -20.61 -3.37
CA LEU A 17 2.63 -21.51 -4.49
C LEU A 17 3.53 -20.95 -5.61
N ILE A 18 4.15 -19.78 -5.44
CA ILE A 18 5.08 -19.22 -6.44
C ILE A 18 6.39 -18.79 -5.78
N GLY A 19 6.91 -19.63 -4.90
CA GLY A 19 8.27 -19.52 -4.34
C GLY A 19 9.24 -20.40 -5.10
N SER A 20 9.46 -20.15 -6.39
CA SER A 20 10.54 -20.78 -7.16
C SER A 20 10.84 -19.99 -8.43
N SER A 21 11.80 -19.06 -8.35
CA SER A 21 12.42 -18.44 -9.52
C SER A 21 13.91 -18.24 -9.23
N ILE A 22 14.66 -19.27 -9.62
CA ILE A 22 15.98 -19.30 -10.27
C ILE A 22 16.91 -18.08 -10.03
N LEU A 23 18.09 -18.39 -9.49
CA LEU A 23 19.21 -17.49 -9.21
C LEU A 23 19.79 -16.84 -10.48
N ILE A 24 19.81 -15.52 -10.55
CA ILE A 24 20.66 -14.74 -11.45
C ILE A 24 21.62 -13.91 -10.59
N PRO A 25 22.94 -14.10 -10.67
CA PRO A 25 23.87 -13.23 -9.95
C PRO A 25 24.13 -12.00 -10.81
N ASN A 26 23.50 -10.86 -10.49
CA ASN A 26 23.93 -9.57 -11.01
C ASN A 26 24.70 -8.82 -9.92
N SER A 27 25.97 -8.51 -10.20
CA SER A 27 26.92 -7.95 -9.27
C SER A 27 26.87 -6.42 -9.27
N SER A 28 26.57 -5.88 -8.08
CA SER A 28 26.94 -4.58 -7.49
C SER A 28 26.38 -3.26 -8.08
N ALA A 29 25.71 -2.55 -7.16
CA ALA A 29 25.70 -1.08 -6.98
C ALA A 29 24.47 -0.27 -7.45
N GLN A 30 23.27 -0.72 -7.11
CA GLN A 30 22.16 0.16 -6.70
C GLN A 30 21.40 -0.55 -5.57
N GLU A 31 21.70 -0.23 -4.31
CA GLU A 31 20.73 -0.48 -3.22
C GLU A 31 19.68 0.62 -3.28
N GLU A 32 18.89 0.61 -4.35
CA GLU A 32 17.57 1.19 -4.29
C GLU A 32 16.74 0.11 -3.60
N SER A 33 16.19 0.39 -2.42
CA SER A 33 15.24 -0.52 -1.78
C SER A 33 13.97 -0.52 -2.64
N GLN A 34 14.01 -1.27 -3.75
CA GLN A 34 12.94 -1.28 -4.73
C GLN A 34 11.69 -1.80 -4.03
N ILE A 35 10.63 -0.98 -4.05
CA ILE A 35 9.37 -1.37 -3.45
C ILE A 35 8.92 -2.62 -4.21
N PRO A 36 8.63 -3.74 -3.52
CA PRO A 36 8.23 -4.95 -4.22
C PRO A 36 6.97 -4.70 -5.08
N ASP A 37 6.94 -5.24 -6.30
CA ASP A 37 5.84 -5.01 -7.25
C ASP A 37 4.45 -5.36 -6.70
N TRP A 38 4.35 -6.33 -5.78
CA TRP A 38 3.08 -6.69 -5.16
C TRP A 38 2.45 -5.52 -4.40
N VAL A 39 3.24 -4.55 -3.94
CA VAL A 39 2.75 -3.36 -3.24
C VAL A 39 1.99 -2.44 -4.20
N LYS A 40 2.45 -2.32 -5.45
CA LYS A 40 1.75 -1.56 -6.50
C LYS A 40 0.37 -2.14 -6.78
N ASN A 41 0.18 -3.45 -6.66
CA ASN A 41 -1.14 -4.07 -6.78
C ASN A 41 -2.12 -3.58 -5.71
N VAL A 42 -1.65 -3.35 -4.48
CA VAL A 42 -2.50 -2.81 -3.39
C VAL A 42 -2.96 -1.40 -3.71
N ALA A 43 -2.06 -0.56 -4.25
CA ALA A 43 -2.40 0.77 -4.73
C ALA A 43 -3.41 0.72 -5.90
N GLY A 44 -3.25 -0.24 -6.81
CA GLY A 44 -4.18 -0.49 -7.91
C GLY A 44 -5.57 -0.90 -7.44
N TRP A 45 -5.67 -1.83 -6.50
CA TRP A 45 -6.94 -2.24 -5.90
C TRP A 45 -7.65 -1.07 -5.23
N TRP A 46 -6.92 -0.21 -4.53
CA TRP A 46 -7.51 0.98 -3.94
C TRP A 46 -8.03 1.93 -5.02
N ALA A 47 -7.22 2.24 -6.04
CA ALA A 47 -7.61 3.09 -7.16
C ALA A 47 -8.86 2.58 -7.89
N SER A 48 -9.00 1.26 -8.03
CA SER A 48 -10.14 0.57 -8.64
C SER A 48 -11.37 0.44 -7.72
N ASN A 49 -11.32 0.92 -6.47
CA ASN A 49 -12.35 0.74 -5.45
C ASN A 49 -12.59 -0.73 -5.04
N GLU A 50 -11.59 -1.60 -5.22
CA GLU A 50 -11.66 -3.00 -4.78
C GLU A 50 -11.36 -3.15 -3.28
N ILE A 51 -10.59 -2.22 -2.71
CA ILE A 51 -10.38 -2.09 -1.27
C ILE A 51 -10.78 -0.70 -0.78
N SER A 52 -11.26 -0.64 0.47
CA SER A 52 -11.64 0.60 1.14
C SER A 52 -10.43 1.48 1.48
N GLU A 53 -10.67 2.77 1.74
CA GLU A 53 -9.64 3.70 2.22
C GLU A 53 -8.98 3.20 3.52
N LYS A 54 -9.78 2.63 4.43
CA LYS A 54 -9.30 2.04 5.68
C LYS A 54 -8.35 0.86 5.43
N GLU A 55 -8.69 -0.04 4.51
CA GLU A 55 -7.83 -1.18 4.15
C GLU A 55 -6.53 -0.72 3.49
N PHE A 56 -6.61 0.29 2.61
CA PHE A 56 -5.43 0.91 2.01
C PHE A 56 -4.50 1.53 3.06
N LEU A 57 -5.04 2.32 4.00
CA LEU A 57 -4.26 2.90 5.11
C LEU A 57 -3.63 1.85 6.01
N ALA A 58 -4.36 0.77 6.32
CA ALA A 58 -3.82 -0.35 7.10
C ALA A 58 -2.63 -1.01 6.38
N GLY A 59 -2.76 -1.23 5.07
CA GLY A 59 -1.67 -1.71 4.22
C GLY A 59 -0.46 -0.78 4.22
N LEU A 60 -0.69 0.53 4.04
CA LEU A 60 0.38 1.54 4.07
C LEU A 60 1.11 1.57 5.43
N THR A 61 0.37 1.54 6.53
CA THR A 61 0.93 1.45 7.89
C THR A 61 1.77 0.18 8.06
N TYR A 62 1.32 -0.97 7.53
CA TYR A 62 2.10 -2.20 7.56
C TYR A 62 3.42 -2.05 6.79
N LEU A 63 3.39 -1.47 5.59
CA LEU A 63 4.60 -1.28 4.76
C LEU A 63 5.64 -0.40 5.46
N ILE A 64 5.19 0.67 6.12
CA ILE A 64 6.06 1.59 6.86
C ILE A 64 6.64 0.89 8.09
N ASN A 65 5.81 0.19 8.87
CA ASN A 65 6.26 -0.50 10.09
C ASN A 65 7.24 -1.65 9.81
N ASN A 66 7.18 -2.26 8.62
CA ASN A 66 8.10 -3.31 8.21
C ASN A 66 9.28 -2.78 7.38
N ASN A 67 9.47 -1.46 7.32
CA ASN A 67 10.55 -0.81 6.57
C ASN A 67 10.56 -1.18 5.06
N ILE A 68 9.41 -1.52 4.49
CA ILE A 68 9.25 -1.78 3.04
C ILE A 68 9.15 -0.45 2.29
N ILE A 69 8.46 0.52 2.87
CA ILE A 69 8.43 1.91 2.40
C ILE A 69 9.00 2.78 3.52
N PHE A 70 9.91 3.68 3.17
CA PHE A 70 10.44 4.69 4.09
C PHE A 70 9.86 6.06 3.77
N ILE A 71 9.22 6.68 4.75
CA ILE A 71 8.74 8.07 4.66
C ILE A 71 9.51 8.89 5.71
N PRO A 72 10.30 9.90 5.29
CA PRO A 72 11.22 10.61 6.19
C PRO A 72 10.49 11.41 7.28
N PHE A 73 9.27 11.88 6.99
CA PHE A 73 8.45 12.63 7.94
C PHE A 73 7.05 12.00 8.03
N MET A 74 6.84 11.18 9.06
CA MET A 74 5.51 10.70 9.42
C MET A 74 5.15 11.20 10.83
N PRO A 75 4.15 12.09 10.98
CA PRO A 75 3.68 12.51 12.27
C PRO A 75 3.06 11.30 12.98
N CYS A 76 3.41 11.15 14.26
CA CYS A 76 2.93 10.09 15.16
C CYS A 76 1.39 9.92 15.16
N GLY A 77 0.64 10.95 14.73
CA GLY A 77 -0.83 10.96 14.66
C GLY A 77 -1.46 10.17 13.52
N LEU A 78 -0.83 10.01 12.35
CA LEU A 78 -1.45 9.33 11.20
C LEU A 78 -1.51 7.81 11.40
N ALA A 79 -0.47 7.24 12.00
CA ALA A 79 -0.47 5.85 12.45
C ALA A 79 -1.56 5.60 13.51
N ALA A 80 -1.79 6.56 14.40
CA ALA A 80 -2.85 6.49 15.43
C ALA A 80 -4.27 6.68 14.85
N ALA A 81 -4.45 7.49 13.80
CA ALA A 81 -5.75 7.70 13.14
C ALA A 81 -6.27 6.41 12.49
N SER A 82 -5.39 5.58 11.92
CA SER A 82 -5.75 4.27 11.37
C SER A 82 -6.25 3.28 12.45
N ALA A 83 -5.81 3.46 13.71
CA ALA A 83 -6.22 2.64 14.85
C ALA A 83 -7.48 3.17 15.57
N ALA A 84 -7.77 4.46 15.48
CA ALA A 84 -8.84 5.14 16.23
C ALA A 84 -10.10 5.47 15.42
N SER A 85 -10.12 5.18 14.11
CA SER A 85 -11.26 5.52 13.25
C SER A 85 -12.54 4.80 13.70
N ASP A 86 -13.50 5.60 14.19
CA ASP A 86 -14.86 5.18 14.53
C ASP A 86 -15.50 4.49 13.30
N PRO A 87 -15.92 3.22 13.41
CA PRO A 87 -16.46 2.45 12.30
C PRO A 87 -17.80 2.99 11.75
N THR A 88 -18.37 4.03 12.36
CA THR A 88 -19.66 4.61 11.96
C THR A 88 -19.55 5.88 11.11
N LEU A 89 -18.36 6.44 10.95
CA LEU A 89 -18.11 7.62 10.11
C LEU A 89 -17.02 7.31 9.07
N GLU A 90 -17.44 6.99 7.85
CA GLU A 90 -16.61 7.05 6.64
C GLU A 90 -16.28 8.52 6.32
N ALA A 91 -15.60 9.20 7.25
CA ALA A 91 -14.99 10.47 6.96
C ALA A 91 -13.86 10.18 5.97
N LYS A 92 -13.98 10.71 4.76
CA LYS A 92 -12.93 10.66 3.75
C LYS A 92 -11.71 11.42 4.29
N LEU A 93 -10.73 10.69 4.79
CA LEU A 93 -9.49 11.22 5.32
C LEU A 93 -8.51 11.52 4.18
N ILE A 94 -8.61 10.77 3.07
CA ILE A 94 -7.69 10.92 1.94
C ILE A 94 -8.37 11.68 0.79
N PRO A 95 -7.80 12.81 0.32
CA PRO A 95 -8.25 13.50 -0.88
C PRO A 95 -8.19 12.62 -2.14
N ASP A 96 -9.13 12.81 -3.08
CA ASP A 96 -9.22 12.00 -4.31
C ASP A 96 -7.96 12.03 -5.18
N TRP A 97 -7.20 13.12 -5.14
CA TRP A 97 -5.98 13.23 -5.95
C TRP A 97 -4.95 12.16 -5.59
N VAL A 98 -4.91 11.71 -4.32
CA VAL A 98 -4.01 10.65 -3.86
C VAL A 98 -4.40 9.31 -4.48
N LYS A 99 -5.70 9.09 -4.68
CA LYS A 99 -6.24 7.89 -5.33
C LYS A 99 -5.79 7.78 -6.79
N ASN A 100 -5.74 8.92 -7.48
CA ASN A 100 -5.19 8.98 -8.84
C ASN A 100 -3.70 8.68 -8.86
N VAL A 101 -2.93 9.22 -7.91
CA VAL A 101 -1.49 8.94 -7.75
C VAL A 101 -1.25 7.45 -7.51
N ALA A 102 -2.06 6.79 -6.68
CA ALA A 102 -2.00 5.34 -6.48
C ALA A 102 -2.28 4.55 -7.76
N GLY A 103 -3.25 4.97 -8.57
CA GLY A 103 -3.54 4.35 -9.86
C GLY A 103 -2.42 4.53 -10.89
N TRP A 104 -1.81 5.72 -10.94
CA TRP A 104 -0.64 5.98 -11.80
C TRP A 104 0.56 5.14 -11.38
N TRP A 105 0.79 5.00 -10.07
CA TRP A 105 1.88 4.16 -9.56
C TRP A 105 1.65 2.67 -9.86
N ALA A 106 0.40 2.20 -9.72
CA ALA A 106 0.02 0.82 -10.02
C ALA A 106 0.12 0.45 -11.52
N THR A 107 0.16 1.46 -12.39
CA THR A 107 0.24 1.28 -13.85
C THR A 107 1.60 1.72 -14.41
N ASP A 108 2.61 1.86 -13.55
CA ASP A 108 3.98 2.28 -13.89
C ASP A 108 4.04 3.61 -14.68
N GLN A 109 3.06 4.50 -14.47
CA GLN A 109 3.07 5.85 -15.07
C GLN A 109 3.91 6.84 -14.26
N ILE A 110 4.17 6.53 -12.99
CA ILE A 110 5.04 7.29 -12.09
C ILE A 110 5.96 6.34 -11.32
N GLU A 111 7.12 6.82 -10.90
CA GLU A 111 8.12 6.02 -10.19
C GLU A 111 7.79 5.91 -8.69
N ASP A 112 8.44 4.98 -7.99
CA ASP A 112 8.29 4.79 -6.54
C ASP A 112 8.54 6.09 -5.76
N ALA A 113 9.54 6.86 -6.19
CA ALA A 113 9.87 8.15 -5.59
C ALA A 113 8.73 9.17 -5.73
N ASP A 114 8.06 9.23 -6.90
CA ASP A 114 6.93 10.12 -7.14
C ASP A 114 5.73 9.77 -6.26
N PHE A 115 5.47 8.46 -6.11
CA PHE A 115 4.42 7.98 -5.20
C PHE A 115 4.74 8.35 -3.75
N ILE A 116 5.95 8.09 -3.27
CA ILE A 116 6.38 8.44 -1.91
C ILE A 116 6.28 9.95 -1.68
N ASN A 117 6.74 10.77 -2.62
CA ASN A 117 6.64 12.23 -2.54
C ASN A 117 5.18 12.70 -2.46
N GLY A 118 4.28 12.05 -3.19
CA GLY A 118 2.84 12.31 -3.11
C GLY A 118 2.29 12.03 -1.70
N ILE A 119 2.62 10.88 -1.11
CA ILE A 119 2.19 10.53 0.25
C ILE A 119 2.82 11.48 1.29
N GLU A 120 4.09 11.85 1.13
CA GLU A 120 4.76 12.82 2.01
C GLU A 120 4.08 14.19 1.93
N TYR A 121 3.70 14.64 0.73
CA TYR A 121 2.98 15.88 0.55
C TYR A 121 1.60 15.86 1.23
N LEU A 122 0.87 14.74 1.16
CA LEU A 122 -0.39 14.56 1.89
C LEU A 122 -0.17 14.75 3.39
N ILE A 123 0.79 14.02 3.94
CA ILE A 123 1.12 14.03 5.37
C ILE A 123 1.54 15.43 5.85
N LYS A 124 2.28 16.18 5.03
CA LYS A 124 2.74 17.52 5.38
C LYS A 124 1.63 18.57 5.36
N LYS A 125 0.59 18.33 4.54
CA LYS A 125 -0.50 19.29 4.32
C LYS A 125 -1.58 19.19 5.39
N ASP A 126 -1.75 18.03 6.00
CA ASP A 126 -2.61 17.80 7.18
C ASP A 126 -1.93 18.26 8.48
#